data_AF-A0AAV4TV43-F1
#
_entry.id   AF-A0AAV4TV43-F1
#
_cell.length_a   1.000
_cell.length_b   1.000
_cell.length_c   1.000
_cell.angle_alpha   90.00
_cell.angle_beta   90.00
_cell.angle_gamma   90.00
#
_symmetry.space_group_name_H-M   'P 1'
#
loop_
_entity.id
_entity.type
_entity.pdbx_description
1 polymer ?
#
loop_
_entity_poly.entity_id
_entity_poly.type
_entity_poly.pdbx_seq_one_letter_code
_entity_poly.pdbx_strand_id
1 'polypeptide(L)'
;MEEFEFTKFLGRPVGFNACPNYTNINDLCELGMTIMCSPLAPWQRIDALKAFFFSATQFPMRTGQFKKTDWEKVDKMLRKEIKATLSVPEPATNEYIYGHRKHGCLGVPIAAEESDLNLIDSAFKLLTSRDESLRELAVG
;
A
#
# COMPACT_ATOMS: atom_id res chain seq x y z
N MET A 1 -30.29 -14.32 -4.54
CA MET A 1 -28.92 -13.85 -4.22
C MET A 1 -28.94 -13.53 -2.75
N GLU A 2 -28.24 -14.32 -1.95
CA GLU A 2 -28.07 -14.02 -0.54
C GLU A 2 -27.21 -12.75 -0.40
N GLU A 3 -27.48 -11.93 0.61
CA GLU A 3 -26.56 -10.85 1.01
C GLU A 3 -25.16 -11.48 1.18
N PHE A 4 -24.12 -10.84 0.63
CA PHE A 4 -22.70 -11.25 0.68
C PHE A 4 -22.16 -12.22 -0.39
N GLU A 5 -22.94 -12.63 -1.39
CA GLU A 5 -22.39 -13.37 -2.54
C GLU A 5 -21.65 -12.43 -3.52
N PHE A 6 -20.40 -12.76 -3.88
CA PHE A 6 -19.68 -12.09 -4.97
C PHE A 6 -19.65 -12.99 -6.21
N THR A 7 -19.90 -12.42 -7.39
CA THR A 7 -19.77 -13.11 -8.67
C THR A 7 -18.72 -12.40 -9.53
N LYS A 8 -17.89 -13.13 -10.26
CA LYS A 8 -16.92 -12.51 -11.18
C LYS A 8 -17.55 -12.38 -12.56
N PHE A 9 -17.87 -11.15 -12.98
CA PHE A 9 -18.30 -10.86 -14.34
C PHE A 9 -17.13 -10.25 -15.12
N LEU A 10 -16.72 -10.88 -16.23
CA LEU A 10 -15.57 -10.46 -17.04
C LEU A 10 -14.27 -10.29 -16.22
N GLY A 11 -14.06 -11.17 -15.24
CA GLY A 11 -12.90 -11.12 -14.33
C GLY A 11 -12.97 -10.02 -13.27
N ARG A 12 -13.98 -9.14 -13.29
CA ARG A 12 -14.22 -8.14 -12.25
C ARG A 12 -15.28 -8.65 -11.27
N PRO A 13 -15.02 -8.57 -9.96
CA PRO A 13 -16.00 -8.95 -8.96
C PRO A 13 -17.18 -7.96 -8.98
N VAL A 14 -18.39 -8.49 -9.09
CA VAL A 14 -19.68 -7.80 -9.03
C VAL A 14 -20.44 -8.35 -7.82
N GLY A 15 -20.85 -7.46 -6.92
CA GLY A 15 -21.29 -7.80 -5.56
C GLY A 15 -20.42 -7.08 -4.51
N PHE A 16 -20.68 -7.33 -3.22
CA PHE A 16 -19.82 -6.81 -2.14
C PHE A 16 -18.50 -7.60 -2.14
N ASN A 17 -17.45 -7.02 -2.72
CA ASN A 17 -16.10 -7.56 -2.64
C ASN A 17 -15.23 -6.57 -1.86
N ALA A 18 -15.04 -6.85 -0.57
CA ALA A 18 -14.26 -6.02 0.35
C ALA A 18 -12.78 -6.04 -0.04
N CYS A 19 -12.40 -5.30 -1.08
CA CYS A 19 -11.07 -5.35 -1.70
C CYS A 19 -10.67 -6.76 -2.19
N PRO A 20 -9.69 -6.89 -3.10
CA PRO A 20 -8.98 -8.14 -3.22
C PRO A 20 -8.36 -8.47 -1.85
N ASN A 21 -8.78 -9.56 -1.22
CA ASN A 21 -8.08 -10.09 -0.06
C ASN A 21 -6.70 -10.53 -0.53
N TYR A 22 -5.68 -9.74 -0.23
CA TYR A 22 -4.30 -10.18 -0.37
C TYR A 22 -4.07 -11.27 0.67
N THR A 23 -4.20 -12.52 0.24
CA THR A 23 -3.99 -13.69 1.10
C THR A 23 -2.54 -13.79 1.54
N ASN A 24 -1.61 -13.30 0.72
CA ASN A 24 -0.19 -13.33 1.03
C ASN A 24 0.47 -11.99 0.64
N ILE A 25 1.53 -11.63 1.36
CA ILE A 25 2.30 -10.43 1.02
C ILE A 25 3.05 -10.59 -0.31
N ASN A 26 3.29 -11.83 -0.73
CA ASN A 26 3.88 -12.11 -2.05
C ASN A 26 3.03 -11.57 -3.19
N ASP A 27 1.69 -11.58 -3.06
CA ASP A 27 0.79 -11.03 -4.08
C ASP A 27 1.01 -9.51 -4.26
N LEU A 28 1.32 -8.80 -3.17
CA LEU A 28 1.68 -7.39 -3.19
C LEU A 28 3.07 -7.17 -3.79
N CYS A 29 4.04 -8.03 -3.47
CA CYS A 29 5.36 -7.99 -4.10
C CYS A 29 5.25 -8.18 -5.62
N GLU A 30 4.46 -9.14 -6.08
CA GLU A 30 4.22 -9.40 -7.51
C GLU A 30 3.55 -8.22 -8.20
N LEU A 31 2.55 -7.59 -7.56
CA LEU A 31 1.92 -6.37 -8.08
C LEU A 31 2.95 -5.23 -8.25
N GLY A 32 3.77 -5.00 -7.23
CA GLY A 32 4.83 -3.99 -7.28
C GLY A 32 5.84 -4.27 -8.40
N MET A 33 6.31 -5.51 -8.50
CA MET A 33 7.25 -5.95 -9.56
C MET A 33 6.65 -5.80 -10.95
N THR A 34 5.38 -6.16 -11.14
CA THR A 34 4.69 -6.04 -12.43
C THR A 34 4.67 -4.59 -12.92
N ILE A 35 4.44 -3.62 -12.02
CA ILE A 35 4.48 -2.20 -12.35
C ILE A 35 5.91 -1.77 -12.70
N MET A 36 6.89 -2.17 -11.90
CA MET A 36 8.29 -1.76 -12.07
C MET A 36 8.95 -2.36 -13.32
N CYS A 37 8.55 -3.57 -13.74
CA CYS A 37 9.05 -4.24 -14.94
C CYS A 37 8.21 -3.97 -16.21
N SER A 38 7.17 -3.15 -16.12
CA SER A 38 6.29 -2.81 -17.24
C SER A 38 7.04 -2.06 -18.37
N PRO A 39 6.56 -2.11 -19.63
CA PRO A 39 7.18 -1.38 -20.76
C PRO A 39 6.97 0.15 -20.71
N LEU A 40 6.56 0.70 -19.56
CA LEU A 40 6.37 2.13 -19.35
C LEU A 40 7.70 2.87 -19.26
N ALA A 41 7.68 4.18 -19.55
CA ALA A 41 8.83 5.05 -19.32
C ALA A 41 9.18 5.10 -17.82
N PRO A 42 10.46 5.34 -17.44
CA PRO A 42 10.88 5.32 -16.03
C PRO A 42 10.03 6.17 -15.10
N TRP A 43 9.70 7.40 -15.52
CA TRP A 43 8.85 8.30 -14.73
C TRP A 43 7.41 7.80 -14.59
N GLN A 44 6.86 7.16 -15.63
CA GLN A 44 5.51 6.57 -15.61
C GLN A 44 5.44 5.37 -14.67
N ARG A 45 6.50 4.56 -14.57
CA ARG A 45 6.55 3.43 -13.62
C ARG A 45 6.46 3.93 -12.18
N ILE A 46 7.21 4.98 -11.84
CA ILE A 46 7.19 5.56 -10.50
C ILE A 46 5.83 6.21 -10.19
N ASP A 47 5.24 6.87 -11.17
CA ASP A 47 3.91 7.47 -11.01
C ASP A 47 2.82 6.40 -10.83
N ALA A 48 2.85 5.35 -11.66
CA ALA A 48 1.98 4.19 -11.54
C ALA A 48 2.14 3.46 -10.20
N LEU A 49 3.36 3.34 -9.68
CA LEU A 49 3.60 2.78 -8.35
C LEU A 49 2.88 3.62 -7.28
N LYS A 50 3.00 4.94 -7.32
CA LYS A 50 2.33 5.84 -6.36
C LYS A 50 0.81 5.78 -6.48
N ALA A 51 0.28 5.79 -7.70
CA ALA A 51 -1.15 5.87 -7.95
C ALA A 51 -1.87 4.53 -7.71
N PHE A 52 -1.27 3.40 -8.10
CA PHE A 52 -1.94 2.10 -8.08
C PHE A 52 -1.49 1.21 -6.93
N PHE A 53 -0.18 1.05 -6.72
CA PHE A 53 0.31 0.14 -5.69
C PHE A 53 -0.02 0.65 -4.29
N PHE A 54 0.34 1.89 -3.95
CA PHE A 54 0.10 2.41 -2.60
C PHE A 54 -1.39 2.61 -2.28
N SER A 55 -2.19 2.96 -3.29
CA SER A 55 -3.66 3.01 -3.14
C SER A 55 -4.24 1.62 -2.83
N ALA A 56 -3.72 0.57 -3.47
CA ALA A 56 -4.17 -0.80 -3.24
C ALA A 56 -3.74 -1.34 -1.87
N THR A 57 -2.58 -0.92 -1.35
CA THR A 57 -2.08 -1.33 -0.03
C THR A 57 -2.76 -0.63 1.14
N GLN A 58 -3.51 0.45 0.91
CA GLN A 58 -4.10 1.25 1.98
C GLN A 58 -5.12 0.46 2.82
N PHE A 59 -5.91 -0.41 2.18
CA PHE A 59 -6.86 -1.29 2.88
C PHE A 59 -6.16 -2.35 3.76
N PRO A 60 -5.22 -3.17 3.24
CA PRO A 60 -4.50 -4.16 4.08
C PRO A 60 -3.67 -3.51 5.19
N MET A 61 -3.17 -2.28 4.98
CA MET A 61 -2.50 -1.50 6.02
C MET A 61 -3.46 -1.10 7.16
N ARG A 62 -4.63 -0.54 6.84
CA ARG A 62 -5.64 -0.12 7.85
C ARG A 62 -6.23 -1.28 8.63
N THR A 63 -6.39 -2.42 7.98
CA THR A 63 -6.93 -3.64 8.62
C THR A 63 -5.86 -4.43 9.36
N GLY A 64 -4.59 -4.02 9.31
CA GLY A 64 -3.50 -4.71 10.01
C GLY A 64 -3.27 -6.14 9.54
N GLN A 65 -3.57 -6.45 8.27
CA GLN A 65 -3.48 -7.81 7.74
C GLN A 65 -2.05 -8.37 7.77
N PHE A 66 -1.04 -7.50 7.68
CA PHE A 66 0.38 -7.88 7.67
C PHE A 66 1.16 -7.11 8.74
N LYS A 67 2.23 -7.72 9.24
CA LYS A 67 3.12 -7.09 10.22
C LYS A 67 4.02 -6.05 9.55
N LYS A 68 4.49 -5.07 10.32
CA LYS A 68 5.46 -4.06 9.87
C LYS A 68 6.70 -4.67 9.21
N THR A 69 7.22 -5.76 9.77
CA THR A 69 8.38 -6.49 9.23
C THR A 69 8.16 -7.02 7.82
N ASP A 70 6.91 -7.26 7.44
CA ASP A 70 6.57 -7.74 6.11
C ASP A 70 6.51 -6.56 5.13
N TRP A 71 5.95 -5.42 5.54
CA TRP A 71 6.01 -4.17 4.77
C TRP A 71 7.45 -3.67 4.53
N GLU A 72 8.35 -3.86 5.50
CA GLU A 72 9.78 -3.55 5.33
C GLU A 72 10.44 -4.38 4.22
N LYS A 73 10.02 -5.65 4.03
CA LYS A 73 10.51 -6.50 2.94
C LYS A 73 10.05 -5.96 1.59
N VAL A 74 8.79 -5.54 1.50
CA VAL A 74 8.20 -4.90 0.31
C VAL A 74 8.97 -3.61 -0.03
N ASP A 75 9.22 -2.75 0.96
CA ASP A 75 9.98 -1.52 0.78
C ASP A 75 11.40 -1.78 0.30
N LYS A 76 12.07 -2.81 0.85
CA LYS A 76 13.44 -3.19 0.43
C LYS A 76 13.47 -3.66 -1.03
N MET A 77 12.49 -4.45 -1.43
CA MET A 77 12.35 -4.92 -2.81
C MET A 77 12.08 -3.74 -3.75
N LEU A 78 11.05 -2.93 -3.47
CA LEU A 78 10.66 -1.80 -4.31
C LEU A 78 11.78 -0.76 -4.43
N ARG A 79 12.50 -0.48 -3.34
CA ARG A 79 13.63 0.46 -3.35
C ARG A 79 14.70 0.05 -4.36
N LYS A 80 15.02 -1.24 -4.45
CA LYS A 80 16.01 -1.74 -5.39
C LYS A 80 15.56 -1.49 -6.83
N GLU A 81 14.31 -1.80 -7.14
CA GLU A 81 13.74 -1.61 -8.48
C GLU A 81 13.56 -0.13 -8.84
N ILE A 82 13.21 0.73 -7.87
CA ILE A 82 13.12 2.18 -8.06
C ILE A 82 14.49 2.75 -8.41
N LYS A 83 15.54 2.36 -7.67
CA LYS A 83 16.92 2.78 -7.98
C LYS A 83 17.36 2.30 -9.36
N ALA A 84 17.06 1.04 -9.71
CA ALA A 84 17.34 0.49 -11.03
C ALA A 84 16.62 1.26 -12.15
N THR A 85 15.33 1.56 -11.97
CA THR A 85 14.52 2.34 -12.93
C THR A 85 15.08 3.74 -13.17
N LEU A 86 15.66 4.35 -12.14
CA LEU A 86 16.27 5.68 -12.20
C LEU A 86 17.76 5.65 -12.59
N SER A 87 18.33 4.47 -12.83
CA SER A 87 19.77 4.28 -13.08
C SER A 87 20.67 4.86 -11.97
N VAL A 88 20.19 4.81 -10.72
CA VAL A 88 20.90 5.28 -9.54
C VAL A 88 21.60 4.10 -8.85
N PRO A 89 22.86 4.22 -8.40
CA PRO A 89 23.56 3.12 -7.75
C PRO A 89 22.92 2.77 -6.39
N GLU A 90 23.02 1.49 -6.01
CA GLU A 90 22.49 0.98 -4.73
C GLU A 90 22.95 1.75 -3.48
N PRO A 91 24.22 2.18 -3.33
CA PRO A 91 24.68 2.97 -2.18
C PRO A 91 24.18 4.42 -2.17
N ALA A 92 23.48 4.90 -3.21
CA ALA A 92 22.99 6.27 -3.24
C ALA A 92 22.00 6.55 -2.10
N THR A 93 22.00 7.80 -1.63
CA THR A 93 21.15 8.26 -0.52
C THR A 93 19.67 8.01 -0.78
N ASN A 94 18.99 7.41 0.19
CA ASN A 94 17.56 7.08 0.11
C ASN A 94 16.65 8.31 0.24
N GLU A 95 17.19 9.43 0.76
CA GLU A 95 16.49 10.71 0.89
C GLU A 95 15.93 11.20 -0.45
N TYR A 96 16.62 10.92 -1.57
CA TYR A 96 16.09 11.27 -2.89
C TYR A 96 14.76 10.55 -3.21
N ILE A 97 14.58 9.32 -2.71
CA ILE A 97 13.39 8.50 -2.97
C ILE A 97 12.24 8.92 -2.06
N TYR A 98 12.52 9.03 -0.76
CA TYR A 98 11.51 9.24 0.28
C TYR A 98 11.26 10.71 0.62
N GLY A 99 12.20 11.59 0.28
CA GLY A 99 12.11 13.01 0.60
C GLY A 99 10.94 13.71 -0.07
N HIS A 100 10.62 14.89 0.45
CA HIS A 100 9.47 15.67 -0.02
C HIS A 100 9.67 16.24 -1.44
N ARG A 101 8.62 16.19 -2.27
CA ARG A 101 8.67 16.67 -3.67
C ARG A 101 9.11 18.13 -3.83
N LYS A 102 8.81 18.99 -2.85
CA LYS A 102 9.26 20.40 -2.83
C LYS A 102 10.79 20.56 -2.82
N HIS A 103 11.54 19.54 -2.37
CA HIS A 103 12.99 19.54 -2.36
C HIS A 103 13.60 18.86 -3.61
N GLY A 104 12.79 18.57 -4.64
CA GLY A 104 13.24 17.86 -5.84
C GLY A 104 13.36 16.35 -5.68
N CYS A 105 12.89 15.80 -4.56
CA CYS A 105 12.83 14.36 -4.30
C CYS A 105 11.58 13.72 -4.95
N LEU A 106 11.54 12.39 -4.97
CA LEU A 106 10.42 11.65 -5.58
C LEU A 106 9.16 11.66 -4.71
N GLY A 107 9.30 11.64 -3.38
CA GLY A 107 8.17 11.51 -2.47
C GLY A 107 7.43 10.19 -2.66
N VAL A 108 8.18 9.09 -2.74
CA VAL A 108 7.62 7.74 -2.63
C VAL A 108 7.34 7.49 -1.14
N PRO A 109 6.14 7.05 -0.75
CA PRO A 109 5.87 6.71 0.65
C PRO A 109 6.62 5.44 1.07
N ILE A 110 6.86 5.31 2.37
CA ILE A 110 7.46 4.11 2.99
C ILE A 110 6.31 3.24 3.49
N ALA A 111 6.13 2.05 2.92
CA ALA A 111 5.00 1.18 3.24
C ALA A 111 4.97 0.80 4.73
N ALA A 112 6.13 0.54 5.34
CA ALA A 112 6.22 0.21 6.76
C ALA A 112 5.86 1.36 7.71
N GLU A 113 6.04 2.61 7.29
CA GLU A 113 5.63 3.78 8.09
C GLU A 113 4.15 4.08 7.86
N GLU A 114 3.70 4.03 6.60
CA GLU A 114 2.29 4.17 6.24
C GLU A 114 1.41 3.12 6.91
N SER A 115 1.89 1.88 7.11
CA SER A 115 1.12 0.86 7.82
C SER A 115 0.84 1.26 9.27
N ASP A 116 1.83 1.80 9.98
CA ASP A 116 1.66 2.24 11.37
C ASP A 116 0.73 3.45 11.44
N LEU A 117 0.91 4.42 10.54
CA LEU A 117 0.06 5.61 10.47
C LEU A 117 -1.40 5.24 10.20
N ASN A 118 -1.65 4.32 9.26
CA ASN A 118 -2.99 3.86 8.94
C ASN A 118 -3.64 3.09 10.10
N LEU A 119 -2.87 2.28 10.84
CA LEU A 119 -3.36 1.58 12.02
C LEU A 119 -3.73 2.54 13.15
N ILE A 120 -2.85 3.50 13.46
CA ILE A 120 -3.08 4.52 14.49
C ILE A 120 -4.28 5.39 14.12
N ASP A 121 -4.37 5.86 12.88
CA ASP A 121 -5.51 6.65 12.37
C ASP A 121 -6.82 5.89 12.51
N SER A 122 -6.83 4.59 12.19
CA SER A 122 -8.01 3.75 12.29
C SER A 122 -8.43 3.53 13.75
N ALA A 123 -7.47 3.20 14.63
CA ALA A 123 -7.73 3.04 16.05
C ALA A 123 -8.22 4.35 16.70
N PHE A 124 -7.59 5.48 16.36
CA PHE A 124 -7.98 6.79 16.85
C PHE A 124 -9.43 7.11 16.45
N LYS A 125 -9.80 6.87 15.19
CA LYS A 125 -11.17 7.10 14.72
C LYS A 125 -12.22 6.26 15.45
N LEU A 126 -11.88 5.02 15.80
CA LEU A 126 -12.77 4.17 16.60
C LEU A 126 -12.91 4.71 18.03
N LEU A 127 -11.80 5.06 18.68
CA LEU A 127 -11.77 5.58 20.05
C LEU A 127 -12.43 6.96 20.18
N THR A 128 -12.32 7.81 19.16
CA THR A 128 -12.94 9.15 19.14
C THR A 128 -14.24 9.18 18.34
N SER A 129 -14.86 8.03 18.09
CA SER A 129 -16.14 7.97 17.38
C SER A 129 -17.20 8.78 18.14
N ARG A 130 -18.09 9.44 17.40
CA ARG A 130 -19.27 10.12 17.96
C ARG A 130 -20.34 9.14 18.41
N ASP A 131 -20.28 7.92 17.89
CA ASP A 131 -21.17 6.83 18.27
C ASP A 131 -20.64 6.19 19.56
N GLU A 132 -21.43 6.32 20.63
CA GLU A 132 -21.10 5.81 21.96
C GLU A 132 -20.92 4.29 21.95
N SER A 133 -21.78 3.55 21.22
CA SER A 133 -21.72 2.09 21.18
C SER A 133 -20.43 1.60 20.52
N LEU A 134 -19.98 2.28 19.45
CA LEU A 134 -18.69 1.98 18.80
C LEU A 134 -17.50 2.33 19.70
N ARG A 135 -17.58 3.43 20.44
CA ARG A 135 -16.52 3.86 21.35
C ARG A 135 -16.37 2.90 22.52
N GLU A 136 -17.47 2.50 23.15
CA GLU A 136 -17.49 1.51 24.24
C GLU A 136 -16.91 0.17 23.77
N LEU A 137 -17.29 -0.29 22.57
CA LEU A 137 -16.76 -1.53 22.00
C LEU A 137 -15.26 -1.45 21.67
N ALA A 138 -14.75 -0.28 21.32
CA ALA A 138 -13.33 -0.06 21.01
C ALA A 138 -12.44 0.05 22.27
N VAL A 139 -13.00 0.44 23.42
CA VAL A 139 -12.30 0.52 24.71
C VAL A 139 -12.36 -0.82 25.48
N GLY A 140 -13.34 -1.67 25.14
CA GLY A 140 -13.66 -2.95 25.79
C GLY A 140 -12.60 -4.04 25.69
#